data_AF-A0A9D8NRV1-F1
#
_entry.id   AF-A0A9D8NRV1-F1
#
_cell.length_a   1.000
_cell.length_b   1.000
_cell.length_c   1.000
_cell.angle_alpha   90.00
_cell.angle_beta   90.00
_cell.angle_gamma   90.00
#
_symmetry.space_group_name_H-M   'P 1'
#
loop_
_entity.id
_entity.type
_entity.pdbx_description
1 polymer ?
#
loop_
_entity_poly.entity_id
_entity_poly.type
_entity_poly.pdbx_seq_one_letter_code
_entity_poly.pdbx_strand_id
1 'polypeptide(L)'
;MGNLANQLCESIRAADETARFHLDIFSRLVYADFVERNGDANRAAAIRLHAAIEESHPGLLLGPGQVRAWPPGPMEGWRQRIIPGYGRLARLWNRYARTWRATFRLSVGRNISFRAGLPWRFEGGTEAWPAKPRGELRVIRSWKLWAPAGHGPPSFPQGMLAGALEVSLAGLGWRGHVARLLDSGILPSDIVSLGITDGALEAVSAREILERPWPRLRRFDASANILRAEGAAEVWSLMSKTGIREIDLSRNNIGWGTEFFRDGGPPRLRVLRFAGNHAEARGTRIMAGAPCLGFLESIDWMGNSLAEHGAHAIAGWHAPSLRRLSLGSNHLGPDGAENIARARWMGRLVELDLAENSLRDEGMGKLAPSLGHRLKMLGLESNLLGGDSAGFLAACASRESLVWLEIGRNGLSSDGISKLSTETWPRLRYAGLMLNDIPPGASCPADRFPRLAPLRLARPGRPGDPGLGSPRLDP
;
A
#
# COMPACT_ATOMS: atom_id res chain seq x y z
N MET A 1 5.70 -15.59 39.29
CA MET A 1 5.63 -15.73 37.81
C MET A 1 5.88 -17.17 37.31
N GLY A 2 5.82 -18.21 38.16
CA GLY A 2 6.04 -19.61 37.76
C GLY A 2 4.80 -20.41 37.33
N ASN A 3 3.58 -19.90 37.55
CA ASN A 3 2.34 -20.65 37.25
C ASN A 3 1.66 -20.29 35.92
N LEU A 4 2.07 -19.22 35.23
CA LEU A 4 1.46 -18.80 33.96
C LEU A 4 2.06 -19.52 32.73
N ALA A 5 3.34 -19.92 32.80
CA ALA A 5 4.07 -20.56 31.70
C ALA A 5 3.68 -22.04 31.50
N ASN A 6 3.28 -22.73 32.56
CA ASN A 6 2.82 -24.12 32.48
C ASN A 6 1.37 -24.22 31.97
N GLN A 7 0.49 -23.27 32.32
CA GLN A 7 -0.87 -23.19 31.76
C GLN A 7 -0.87 -22.93 30.24
N LEU A 8 0.09 -22.16 29.72
CA LEU A 8 0.19 -21.89 28.28
C LEU A 8 0.69 -23.09 27.46
N CYS A 9 1.57 -23.92 28.04
CA CYS A 9 2.15 -25.08 27.36
C CYS A 9 1.18 -26.28 27.27
N GLU A 10 0.25 -26.40 28.23
CA GLU A 10 -0.78 -27.46 28.19
C GLU A 10 -1.89 -27.14 27.18
N SER A 11 -2.28 -25.87 27.02
CA SER A 11 -3.26 -25.45 26.00
C SER A 11 -2.77 -25.64 24.55
N ILE A 12 -1.45 -25.56 24.31
CA ILE A 12 -0.88 -25.70 22.96
C ILE A 12 -0.76 -27.18 22.54
N ARG A 13 -0.65 -28.11 23.49
CA ARG A 13 -0.56 -29.55 23.20
C ARG A 13 -1.91 -30.20 22.90
N ALA A 14 -3.03 -29.58 23.28
CA ALA A 14 -4.37 -30.12 23.07
C ALA A 14 -4.99 -29.77 21.69
N ALA A 15 -4.38 -28.89 20.90
CA ALA A 15 -4.91 -28.50 19.59
C ALA A 15 -4.40 -29.43 18.47
N ASP A 16 -5.10 -30.54 18.32
CA ASP A 16 -4.91 -31.61 17.33
C ASP A 16 -5.31 -31.20 15.89
N GLU A 17 -4.74 -31.91 14.91
CA GLU A 17 -5.04 -31.99 13.46
C GLU A 17 -5.21 -30.72 12.59
N THR A 18 -5.36 -29.54 13.17
CA THR A 18 -5.46 -28.23 12.48
C THR A 18 -4.09 -27.74 11.99
N ALA A 19 -3.00 -28.29 12.53
CA ALA A 19 -1.61 -27.96 12.18
C ALA A 19 -1.25 -28.26 10.72
N ARG A 20 -2.00 -29.12 10.01
CA ARG A 20 -1.81 -29.36 8.57
C ARG A 20 -2.30 -28.20 7.68
N PHE A 21 -3.14 -27.30 8.21
CA PHE A 21 -3.59 -26.10 7.50
C PHE A 21 -2.61 -24.91 7.66
N HIS A 22 -1.72 -24.96 8.65
CA HIS A 22 -0.84 -23.83 8.98
C HIS A 22 0.44 -23.70 8.13
N LEU A 23 0.73 -24.66 7.26
CA LEU A 23 1.94 -24.63 6.41
C LEU A 23 1.87 -23.61 5.25
N ASP A 24 0.70 -23.03 4.96
CA ASP A 24 0.53 -22.01 3.91
C ASP A 24 0.65 -20.55 4.42
N ILE A 25 0.88 -20.35 5.73
CA ILE A 25 0.87 -19.02 6.39
C ILE A 25 2.28 -18.49 6.71
N PHE A 26 3.35 -19.25 6.49
CA PHE A 26 4.71 -18.81 6.83
C PHE A 26 5.27 -17.80 5.81
N SER A 27 5.17 -16.52 6.14
CA SER A 27 5.96 -15.46 5.52
C SER A 27 7.45 -15.76 5.71
N ARG A 28 8.13 -16.02 4.59
CA ARG A 28 9.56 -16.37 4.55
C ARG A 28 10.37 -15.11 4.86
N LEU A 29 11.00 -15.04 6.03
CA LEU A 29 11.96 -13.97 6.32
C LEU A 29 13.21 -14.15 5.46
N VAL A 30 13.59 -13.08 4.78
CA VAL A 30 14.89 -12.96 4.15
C VAL A 30 15.72 -12.09 5.10
N TYR A 31 16.93 -12.51 5.42
CA TYR A 31 17.94 -11.72 6.09
C TYR A 31 18.84 -11.11 5.02
N ALA A 32 19.41 -9.95 5.30
CA ALA A 32 20.31 -9.26 4.40
C ALA A 32 21.62 -8.99 5.14
N ASP A 33 22.76 -9.42 4.61
CA ASP A 33 24.07 -8.91 5.01
C ASP A 33 24.65 -8.01 3.91
N PHE A 34 25.33 -6.94 4.33
CA PHE A 34 25.99 -6.00 3.45
C PHE A 34 27.41 -6.51 3.21
N VAL A 35 27.72 -6.91 1.97
CA VAL A 35 29.00 -7.56 1.68
C VAL A 35 29.59 -7.03 0.39
N GLU A 36 30.73 -6.33 0.48
CA GLU A 36 31.63 -6.15 -0.66
C GLU A 36 32.24 -7.52 -1.06
N ARG A 37 32.78 -7.66 -2.28
CA ARG A 37 33.43 -8.90 -2.77
C ARG A 37 34.48 -9.48 -1.79
N ASN A 38 35.01 -8.63 -0.91
CA ASN A 38 36.07 -8.92 0.06
C ASN A 38 35.61 -8.94 1.54
N GLY A 39 34.31 -8.79 1.85
CA GLY A 39 33.80 -8.99 3.22
C GLY A 39 33.76 -7.76 4.15
N ASP A 40 34.07 -6.56 3.67
CA ASP A 40 33.97 -5.32 4.44
C ASP A 40 32.54 -4.74 4.37
N ALA A 41 31.89 -4.60 5.54
CA ALA A 41 30.53 -4.05 5.66
C ALA A 41 30.48 -2.54 5.42
N ASN A 42 31.56 -1.80 5.67
CA ASN A 42 31.60 -0.33 5.52
C ASN A 42 31.79 0.13 4.06
N ARG A 43 32.18 -0.81 3.17
CA ARG A 43 32.40 -0.59 1.73
C ARG A 43 31.42 -1.37 0.85
N ALA A 44 30.36 -1.91 1.44
CA ALA A 44 29.45 -2.83 0.77
C ALA A 44 28.62 -2.14 -0.33
N ALA A 45 28.89 -2.50 -1.59
CA ALA A 45 28.11 -2.06 -2.76
C ALA A 45 26.92 -2.99 -3.10
N ALA A 46 26.70 -4.06 -2.33
CA ALA A 46 25.66 -5.05 -2.58
C ALA A 46 25.06 -5.61 -1.29
N ILE A 47 23.79 -6.00 -1.36
CA ILE A 47 23.09 -6.77 -0.33
C ILE A 47 23.09 -8.24 -0.70
N ARG A 48 23.60 -9.09 0.18
CA ARG A 48 23.44 -10.54 0.09
C ARG A 48 22.23 -10.94 0.93
N LEU A 49 21.30 -11.64 0.30
CA LEU A 49 20.04 -12.08 0.92
C LEU A 49 20.16 -13.55 1.36
N HIS A 50 19.99 -13.81 2.64
CA HIS A 50 19.87 -15.14 3.23
C HIS A 50 18.39 -15.42 3.50
N ALA A 51 17.75 -16.30 2.74
CA ALA A 51 16.41 -16.76 3.14
C ALA A 51 16.54 -17.65 4.39
N ALA A 52 16.01 -17.21 5.52
CA ALA A 52 15.94 -18.04 6.72
C ALA A 52 14.50 -18.09 7.23
N ILE A 53 14.04 -19.32 7.45
CA ILE A 53 12.83 -19.56 8.23
C ILE A 53 13.19 -19.15 9.66
N GLU A 54 12.47 -18.17 10.21
CA GLU A 54 12.76 -17.61 11.53
C GLU A 54 12.50 -18.68 12.60
N GLU A 55 13.54 -19.16 13.27
CA GLU A 55 13.45 -19.47 14.70
C GLU A 55 14.27 -18.43 15.45
N SER A 56 13.57 -17.68 16.29
CA SER A 56 14.00 -16.72 17.31
C SER A 56 15.49 -16.74 17.75
N HIS A 57 16.10 -15.56 17.58
CA HIS A 57 17.21 -14.93 18.32
C HIS A 57 18.64 -15.53 18.30
N PRO A 58 19.63 -14.79 17.74
CA PRO A 58 21.05 -15.06 17.83
C PRO A 58 21.72 -14.22 18.94
N GLY A 59 22.23 -14.87 19.96
CA GLY A 59 23.29 -14.34 20.82
C GLY A 59 24.21 -15.50 21.15
N LEU A 60 25.51 -15.37 20.86
CA LEU A 60 26.59 -16.38 20.96
C LEU A 60 27.00 -17.09 19.66
N LEU A 61 27.32 -16.33 18.60
CA LEU A 61 28.21 -16.82 17.54
C LEU A 61 29.67 -16.57 17.95
N LEU A 62 30.23 -17.46 18.76
CA LEU A 62 31.68 -17.65 18.90
C LEU A 62 32.00 -19.06 18.42
N GLY A 63 32.99 -19.19 17.52
CA GLY A 63 33.35 -20.47 16.89
C GLY A 63 33.81 -21.54 17.90
N PRO A 64 33.76 -22.83 17.51
CA PRO A 64 34.17 -23.94 18.38
C PRO A 64 35.69 -23.88 18.60
N GLY A 65 36.10 -23.22 19.69
CA GLY A 65 37.50 -23.08 20.10
C GLY A 65 37.84 -21.82 20.91
N GLN A 66 37.01 -20.76 20.88
CA GLN A 66 37.32 -19.48 21.54
C GLN A 66 36.49 -19.17 22.79
N VAL A 67 35.73 -20.12 23.34
CA VAL A 67 35.04 -19.94 24.63
C VAL A 67 36.00 -20.25 25.78
N ARG A 68 36.95 -19.36 26.04
CA ARG A 68 37.61 -19.29 27.36
C ARG A 68 37.41 -17.89 27.92
N ALA A 69 36.74 -17.87 29.08
CA ALA A 69 36.40 -16.72 29.93
C ALA A 69 35.18 -15.87 29.51
N TRP A 70 33.98 -16.39 29.82
CA TRP A 70 32.92 -15.53 30.37
C TRP A 70 33.00 -15.58 31.89
N PRO A 71 32.81 -14.45 32.61
CA PRO A 71 32.93 -14.44 34.07
C PRO A 71 31.86 -15.33 34.71
N PRO A 72 32.16 -15.97 35.86
CA PRO A 72 31.22 -16.88 36.50
C PRO A 72 29.99 -16.10 36.96
N GLY A 73 28.83 -16.54 36.50
CA GLY A 73 27.53 -15.93 36.73
C GLY A 73 26.42 -16.88 36.29
N PRO A 74 25.14 -16.57 36.57
CA PRO A 74 24.04 -17.53 36.76
C PRO A 74 23.49 -18.21 35.47
N MET A 75 24.35 -18.47 34.46
CA MET A 75 23.97 -18.98 33.14
C MET A 75 24.42 -20.43 32.86
N GLU A 76 24.78 -21.22 33.88
CA GLU A 76 25.12 -22.65 33.70
C GLU A 76 23.94 -23.47 33.14
N GLY A 77 22.70 -23.13 33.52
CA GLY A 77 21.48 -23.80 33.03
C GLY A 77 21.14 -23.53 31.55
N TRP A 78 21.69 -22.45 30.97
CA TRP A 78 21.49 -22.10 29.56
C TRP A 78 22.34 -22.97 28.62
N ARG A 79 23.50 -23.45 29.08
CA ARG A 79 24.44 -24.28 28.28
C ARG A 79 23.87 -25.63 27.86
N GLN A 80 23.11 -26.30 28.72
CA GLN A 80 22.66 -27.68 28.47
C GLN A 80 21.47 -27.79 27.52
N ARG A 81 20.74 -26.70 27.24
CA ARG A 81 19.50 -26.70 26.43
C ARG A 81 19.69 -26.32 24.96
N ILE A 82 20.68 -25.49 24.63
CA ILE A 82 20.82 -24.88 23.29
C ILE A 82 21.65 -25.74 22.30
N ILE A 83 22.67 -26.44 22.79
CA ILE A 83 23.63 -27.19 21.96
C ILE A 83 22.95 -28.28 21.08
N PRO A 84 21.93 -29.03 21.56
CA PRO A 84 21.24 -30.03 20.72
C PRO A 84 20.36 -29.42 19.61
N GLY A 85 19.87 -28.18 19.78
CA GLY A 85 19.06 -27.47 18.79
C GLY A 85 19.88 -27.00 17.58
N TYR A 86 21.07 -26.45 17.83
CA TYR A 86 22.01 -26.02 16.79
C TYR A 86 22.45 -27.15 15.86
N GLY A 87 22.67 -28.35 16.41
CA GLY A 87 23.01 -29.53 15.60
C GLY A 87 21.91 -29.97 14.63
N ARG A 88 20.63 -29.70 14.94
CA ARG A 88 19.51 -29.99 14.04
C ARG A 88 19.40 -28.97 12.91
N LEU A 89 19.57 -27.67 13.21
CA LEU A 89 19.53 -26.60 12.22
C LEU A 89 20.67 -26.70 11.18
N ALA A 90 21.89 -27.03 11.61
CA ALA A 90 23.03 -27.22 10.69
C ALA A 90 22.81 -28.42 9.73
N ARG A 91 22.14 -29.49 10.20
CA ARG A 91 21.78 -30.64 9.36
C ARG A 91 20.66 -30.31 8.38
N LEU A 92 19.68 -29.50 8.78
CA LEU A 92 18.63 -28.97 7.91
C LEU A 92 19.23 -28.06 6.82
N TRP A 93 20.09 -27.11 7.19
CA TRP A 93 20.78 -26.25 6.23
C TRP A 93 21.54 -27.04 5.17
N ASN A 94 22.37 -28.01 5.58
CA ASN A 94 23.13 -28.86 4.65
C ASN A 94 22.22 -29.74 3.78
N ARG A 95 21.05 -30.15 4.28
CA ARG A 95 20.07 -30.97 3.55
C ARG A 95 19.32 -30.15 2.51
N TYR A 96 18.92 -28.91 2.83
CA TYR A 96 18.08 -28.10 1.96
C TYR A 96 18.87 -27.14 1.05
N ALA A 97 20.11 -26.75 1.40
CA ALA A 97 20.95 -25.90 0.55
C ALA A 97 21.19 -26.48 -0.86
N ARG A 98 21.16 -27.81 -1.01
CA ARG A 98 21.23 -28.47 -2.33
C ARG A 98 19.91 -28.35 -3.12
N THR A 99 18.77 -28.35 -2.44
CA THR A 99 17.43 -28.21 -3.03
C THR A 99 17.17 -26.78 -3.52
N TRP A 100 17.77 -25.77 -2.89
CA TRP A 100 17.69 -24.36 -3.32
C TRP A 100 18.49 -24.05 -4.60
N ARG A 101 19.41 -24.93 -5.02
CA ARG A 101 20.05 -24.83 -6.34
C ARG A 101 19.09 -25.18 -7.49
N ALA A 102 17.95 -25.83 -7.20
CA ALA A 102 16.90 -26.09 -8.19
C ALA A 102 15.98 -24.85 -8.30
N THR A 103 16.40 -23.93 -9.17
CA THR A 103 15.62 -22.92 -9.90
C THR A 103 14.22 -22.57 -9.36
N PHE A 104 14.13 -21.69 -8.36
CA PHE A 104 12.87 -21.03 -8.01
C PHE A 104 12.59 -19.87 -8.98
N ARG A 105 11.43 -19.88 -9.65
CA ARG A 105 10.89 -18.67 -10.30
C ARG A 105 10.18 -17.85 -9.22
N LEU A 106 10.81 -16.79 -8.73
CA LEU A 106 10.09 -15.72 -8.04
C LEU A 106 9.13 -15.10 -9.07
N SER A 107 7.83 -15.17 -8.81
CA SER A 107 6.82 -14.51 -9.64
C SER A 107 7.10 -13.01 -9.64
N VAL A 108 7.29 -12.43 -10.83
CA VAL A 108 7.40 -10.98 -11.07
C VAL A 108 6.22 -10.29 -10.36
N GLY A 109 6.51 -9.37 -9.43
CA GLY A 109 5.47 -8.56 -8.76
C GLY A 109 5.31 -8.75 -7.24
N ARG A 110 6.23 -9.43 -6.54
CA ARG A 110 6.25 -9.44 -5.06
C ARG A 110 7.26 -8.43 -4.48
N ASN A 111 7.09 -8.00 -3.23
CA ASN A 111 8.12 -7.28 -2.48
C ASN A 111 8.90 -8.27 -1.60
N ILE A 112 10.21 -8.08 -1.45
CA ILE A 112 11.03 -8.82 -0.48
C ILE A 112 11.15 -7.95 0.76
N SER A 113 10.59 -8.41 1.88
CA SER A 113 10.75 -7.74 3.18
C SER A 113 11.83 -8.46 4.01
N PHE A 114 12.75 -7.71 4.60
CA PHE A 114 13.81 -8.23 5.47
C PHE A 114 14.03 -7.34 6.71
N ARG A 115 14.53 -7.92 7.79
CA ARG A 115 14.95 -7.19 9.00
C ARG A 115 16.44 -6.89 8.92
N ALA A 116 16.85 -5.63 9.13
CA ALA A 116 18.26 -5.29 9.36
C ALA A 116 18.46 -4.83 10.80
N GLY A 117 18.51 -5.81 11.72
CA GLY A 117 18.58 -5.58 13.16
C GLY A 117 17.21 -5.32 13.81
N LEU A 118 17.16 -5.37 15.13
CA LEU A 118 16.00 -4.90 15.90
C LEU A 118 16.09 -3.38 16.03
N PRO A 119 15.05 -2.59 15.68
CA PRO A 119 13.69 -2.96 15.29
C PRO A 119 13.34 -2.58 13.82
N TRP A 120 14.28 -2.74 12.89
CA TRP A 120 14.20 -2.18 11.52
C TRP A 120 13.65 -3.15 10.48
N ARG A 121 12.89 -2.63 9.50
CA ARG A 121 12.35 -3.39 8.36
C ARG A 121 12.65 -2.68 7.04
N PHE A 122 13.04 -3.47 6.04
CA PHE A 122 13.37 -3.04 4.68
C PHE A 122 12.51 -3.80 3.69
N GLU A 123 12.04 -3.13 2.64
CA GLU A 123 11.32 -3.78 1.53
C GLU A 123 11.89 -3.33 0.18
N GLY A 124 12.00 -4.26 -0.76
CA GLY A 124 12.46 -3.98 -2.13
C GLY A 124 11.72 -4.80 -3.20
N GLY A 125 11.60 -4.27 -4.42
CA GLY A 125 10.85 -4.88 -5.52
C GLY A 125 11.52 -6.12 -6.14
N THR A 126 10.74 -7.17 -6.45
CA THR A 126 11.23 -8.44 -7.07
C THR A 126 11.48 -8.40 -8.57
N GLU A 127 11.07 -7.34 -9.29
CA GLU A 127 11.20 -7.24 -10.76
C GLU A 127 12.65 -7.36 -11.28
N ALA A 128 13.64 -7.29 -10.38
CA ALA A 128 15.06 -7.39 -10.69
C ALA A 128 15.69 -8.77 -10.45
N TRP A 129 14.95 -9.80 -10.03
CA TRP A 129 15.54 -11.11 -9.66
C TRP A 129 15.35 -12.19 -10.73
N PRO A 130 16.35 -12.46 -11.60
CA PRO A 130 16.30 -13.59 -12.50
C PRO A 130 16.76 -14.88 -11.82
N ALA A 131 15.96 -15.92 -11.99
CA ALA A 131 16.33 -17.31 -11.76
C ALA A 131 17.36 -17.79 -12.81
N LYS A 132 18.61 -17.29 -12.78
CA LYS A 132 19.72 -17.90 -13.55
C LYS A 132 21.01 -18.02 -12.73
N PRO A 133 21.75 -19.14 -12.83
CA PRO A 133 22.86 -19.47 -11.93
C PRO A 133 24.19 -18.77 -12.25
N ARG A 134 24.20 -17.74 -13.12
CA ARG A 134 25.42 -17.09 -13.60
C ARG A 134 25.27 -15.56 -13.61
N GLY A 135 25.79 -14.92 -12.56
CA GLY A 135 26.97 -14.06 -12.76
C GLY A 135 26.85 -12.54 -12.74
N GLU A 136 25.67 -11.90 -12.72
CA GLU A 136 25.59 -10.44 -12.61
C GLU A 136 24.68 -9.99 -11.48
N LEU A 137 25.26 -9.31 -10.49
CA LEU A 137 24.53 -8.64 -9.42
C LEU A 137 23.76 -7.46 -10.01
N ARG A 138 22.44 -7.43 -9.83
CA ARG A 138 21.59 -6.31 -10.24
C ARG A 138 21.31 -5.39 -9.05
N VAL A 139 21.38 -4.09 -9.28
CA VAL A 139 21.11 -3.05 -8.28
C VAL A 139 19.61 -2.97 -7.98
N ILE A 140 19.23 -2.97 -6.70
CA ILE A 140 17.85 -2.74 -6.25
C ILE A 140 17.49 -1.27 -6.54
N ARG A 141 16.45 -1.06 -7.33
CA ARG A 141 16.05 0.29 -7.77
C ARG A 141 14.98 0.93 -6.87
N SER A 142 14.24 0.13 -6.12
CA SER A 142 13.13 0.61 -5.26
C SER A 142 13.31 0.11 -3.83
N TRP A 143 13.31 1.04 -2.89
CA TRP A 143 13.59 0.84 -1.48
C TRP A 143 12.51 1.45 -0.61
N LYS A 144 11.99 0.68 0.34
CA LYS A 144 11.17 1.18 1.45
C LYS A 144 11.87 0.86 2.77
N LEU A 145 12.24 1.90 3.51
CA LEU A 145 12.99 1.82 4.75
C LEU A 145 12.08 2.26 5.90
N TRP A 146 11.72 1.34 6.78
CA TRP A 146 10.84 1.63 7.90
C TRP A 146 11.58 1.74 9.24
N ALA A 147 11.30 2.82 9.97
CA ALA A 147 11.93 3.23 11.21
C ALA A 147 10.88 3.45 12.33
N PRO A 148 10.85 2.63 13.39
CA PRO A 148 9.96 2.85 14.53
C PRO A 148 10.37 4.07 15.38
N ALA A 149 9.41 4.61 16.13
CA ALA A 149 9.66 5.67 17.11
C ALA A 149 10.74 5.25 18.14
N GLY A 150 11.54 6.22 18.59
CA GLY A 150 12.57 6.00 19.62
C GLY A 150 13.85 5.33 19.10
N HIS A 151 13.89 4.93 17.83
CA HIS A 151 15.08 4.37 17.19
C HIS A 151 15.45 5.22 15.97
N GLY A 152 16.56 5.96 16.05
CA GLY A 152 17.12 6.65 14.90
C GLY A 152 17.70 5.66 13.87
N PRO A 153 17.83 6.06 12.58
CA PRO A 153 18.39 5.24 11.52
C PRO A 153 19.69 4.56 11.91
N PRO A 154 19.84 3.25 11.58
CA PRO A 154 21.12 2.59 11.75
C PRO A 154 22.14 3.27 10.84
N SER A 155 23.42 3.10 11.16
CA SER A 155 24.48 3.50 10.23
C SER A 155 24.33 2.73 8.93
N PHE A 156 24.03 3.43 7.84
CA PHE A 156 23.99 2.83 6.52
C PHE A 156 25.41 2.76 5.92
N PRO A 157 25.79 1.64 5.28
CA PRO A 157 27.01 1.59 4.48
C PRO A 157 26.99 2.68 3.41
N GLN A 158 28.16 3.27 3.13
CA GLN A 158 28.27 4.18 1.98
C GLN A 158 27.88 3.43 0.69
N GLY A 159 27.08 4.09 -0.14
CA GLY A 159 26.63 3.52 -1.41
C GLY A 159 25.49 2.50 -1.31
N MET A 160 24.89 2.29 -0.12
CA MET A 160 23.77 1.35 0.04
C MET A 160 22.62 1.60 -0.95
N LEU A 161 22.26 2.88 -1.16
CA LEU A 161 21.20 3.27 -2.08
C LEU A 161 21.76 3.69 -3.45
N ALA A 162 23.02 3.38 -3.76
CA ALA A 162 23.61 3.75 -5.04
C ALA A 162 22.80 3.13 -6.19
N GLY A 163 22.35 3.99 -7.13
CA GLY A 163 21.50 3.59 -8.25
C GLY A 163 20.04 3.33 -7.90
N ALA A 164 19.59 3.62 -6.67
CA ALA A 164 18.16 3.68 -6.37
C ALA A 164 17.46 4.70 -7.27
N LEU A 165 16.27 4.37 -7.74
CA LEU A 165 15.37 5.29 -8.47
C LEU A 165 14.16 5.67 -7.61
N GLU A 166 13.79 4.82 -6.67
CA GLU A 166 12.67 5.03 -5.76
C GLU A 166 13.11 4.74 -4.34
N VAL A 167 12.91 5.71 -3.45
CA VAL A 167 13.22 5.55 -2.03
C VAL A 167 12.05 6.08 -1.21
N SER A 168 11.57 5.28 -0.27
CA SER A 168 10.55 5.63 0.71
C SER A 168 11.11 5.46 2.12
N LEU A 169 11.10 6.54 2.90
CA LEU A 169 11.49 6.59 4.30
C LEU A 169 10.21 6.68 5.12
N ALA A 170 9.89 5.64 5.87
CA ALA A 170 8.61 5.53 6.58
C ALA A 170 8.83 5.38 8.09
N GLY A 171 8.07 6.11 8.89
CA GLY A 171 7.99 5.92 10.33
C GLY A 171 8.73 6.97 11.14
N LEU A 172 8.26 7.16 12.38
CA LEU A 172 8.71 8.18 13.32
C LEU A 172 10.21 8.15 13.64
N GLY A 173 10.92 7.04 13.44
CA GLY A 173 12.36 6.97 13.65
C GLY A 173 13.18 7.81 12.66
N TRP A 174 12.59 8.15 11.50
CA TRP A 174 13.20 9.05 10.52
C TRP A 174 13.07 10.53 10.87
N ARG A 175 12.16 10.87 11.78
CA ARG A 175 11.90 12.25 12.21
C ARG A 175 13.19 12.91 12.71
N GLY A 176 13.53 14.09 12.18
CA GLY A 176 14.79 14.78 12.48
C GLY A 176 16.09 14.08 12.00
N HIS A 177 15.98 13.02 11.17
CA HIS A 177 17.12 12.27 10.64
C HIS A 177 17.18 12.25 9.11
N VAL A 178 16.09 12.59 8.41
CA VAL A 178 16.05 12.62 6.94
C VAL A 178 17.09 13.57 6.36
N ALA A 179 17.21 14.79 6.91
CA ALA A 179 18.21 15.77 6.48
C ALA A 179 19.65 15.24 6.63
N ARG A 180 19.96 14.55 7.75
CA ARG A 180 21.26 13.92 7.95
C ARG A 180 21.56 12.80 6.95
N LEU A 181 20.55 11.99 6.60
CA LEU A 181 20.70 10.98 5.54
C LEU A 181 21.02 11.65 4.20
N LEU A 182 20.36 12.76 3.92
CA LEU A 182 20.58 13.58 2.73
C LEU A 182 21.98 14.22 2.71
N ASP A 183 22.52 14.65 3.86
CA ASP A 183 23.87 15.19 4.00
C ASP A 183 24.95 14.10 3.84
N SER A 184 24.65 12.87 4.26
CA SER A 184 25.60 11.75 4.19
C SER A 184 25.96 11.30 2.76
N GLY A 185 25.23 11.79 1.75
CA GLY A 185 25.41 11.38 0.35
C GLY A 185 24.92 9.96 0.03
N ILE A 186 24.27 9.29 1.00
CA ILE A 186 23.75 7.93 0.84
C ILE A 186 22.52 7.94 -0.07
N LEU A 187 21.61 8.92 0.09
CA LEU A 187 20.43 9.07 -0.74
C LEU A 187 20.79 9.77 -2.07
N PRO A 188 20.65 9.11 -3.24
CA PRO A 188 20.99 9.72 -4.52
C PRO A 188 20.07 10.88 -4.86
N SER A 189 20.60 11.94 -5.46
CA SER A 189 19.82 13.08 -5.94
C SER A 189 19.10 12.83 -7.28
N ASP A 190 19.45 11.75 -7.99
CA ASP A 190 18.91 11.39 -9.30
C ASP A 190 17.69 10.45 -9.23
N ILE A 191 17.12 10.25 -8.04
CA ILE A 191 15.89 9.49 -7.83
C ILE A 191 14.70 10.10 -8.58
N VAL A 192 13.78 9.23 -8.98
CA VAL A 192 12.53 9.54 -9.68
C VAL A 192 11.36 9.60 -8.68
N SER A 193 11.44 8.86 -7.58
CA SER A 193 10.42 8.83 -6.53
C SER A 193 11.05 8.97 -5.14
N LEU A 194 10.52 9.90 -4.35
CA LEU A 194 10.87 10.07 -2.94
C LEU A 194 9.60 9.98 -2.09
N GLY A 195 9.60 9.09 -1.11
CA GLY A 195 8.58 9.01 -0.08
C GLY A 195 9.17 9.34 1.28
N ILE A 196 8.49 10.19 2.04
CA ILE A 196 8.80 10.47 3.44
C ILE A 196 7.47 10.44 4.18
N THR A 197 7.16 9.33 4.84
CA THR A 197 5.80 8.95 5.24
C THR A 197 5.73 8.49 6.70
N ASP A 198 4.52 8.27 7.21
CA ASP A 198 4.26 7.70 8.54
C ASP A 198 4.94 8.49 9.68
N GLY A 199 4.84 9.83 9.61
CA GLY A 199 5.37 10.77 10.59
C GLY A 199 6.88 11.07 10.45
N ALA A 200 7.52 10.61 9.37
CA ALA A 200 8.92 10.90 9.07
C ALA A 200 9.17 12.36 8.66
N LEU A 201 8.18 13.04 8.05
CA LEU A 201 8.30 14.41 7.58
C LEU A 201 7.64 15.39 8.56
N GLU A 202 8.42 16.36 9.03
CA GLU A 202 7.90 17.49 9.80
C GLU A 202 7.79 18.73 8.90
N ALA A 203 6.77 19.56 9.12
CA ALA A 203 6.59 20.82 8.40
C ALA A 203 7.88 21.66 8.40
N VAL A 204 8.48 21.87 9.57
CA VAL A 204 9.74 22.64 9.74
C VAL A 204 10.94 22.05 8.98
N SER A 205 10.94 20.75 8.72
CA SER A 205 12.02 20.04 8.00
C SER A 205 11.76 19.90 6.50
N ALA A 206 10.51 20.13 6.06
CA ALA A 206 10.13 19.95 4.66
C ALA A 206 10.96 20.87 3.75
N ARG A 207 11.20 22.11 4.20
CA ARG A 207 12.03 23.07 3.48
C ARG A 207 13.45 22.58 3.25
N GLU A 208 14.13 22.18 4.31
CA GLU A 208 15.51 21.71 4.30
C GLU A 208 15.70 20.52 3.34
N ILE A 209 14.72 19.62 3.32
CA ILE A 209 14.73 18.41 2.48
C ILE A 209 14.44 18.75 1.01
N LEU A 210 13.47 19.64 0.75
CA LEU A 210 12.90 19.86 -0.57
C LEU A 210 13.51 21.02 -1.35
N GLU A 211 14.24 21.94 -0.70
CA GLU A 211 15.03 22.98 -1.39
C GLU A 211 16.25 22.39 -2.14
N ARG A 212 16.64 21.17 -1.79
CA ARG A 212 17.71 20.44 -2.47
C ARG A 212 17.37 20.16 -3.95
N PRO A 213 18.37 20.11 -4.85
CA PRO A 213 18.12 19.88 -6.26
C PRO A 213 17.69 18.43 -6.52
N TRP A 214 16.45 18.27 -6.98
CA TRP A 214 15.83 16.99 -7.35
C TRP A 214 15.55 16.93 -8.87
N PRO A 215 16.57 16.88 -9.74
CA PRO A 215 16.41 17.10 -11.19
C PRO A 215 15.51 16.06 -11.88
N ARG A 216 15.47 14.83 -11.36
CA ARG A 216 14.72 13.71 -11.95
C ARG A 216 13.45 13.36 -11.20
N LEU A 217 13.14 14.02 -10.09
CA LEU A 217 11.99 13.67 -9.27
C LEU A 217 10.68 13.89 -10.03
N ARG A 218 9.83 12.86 -10.02
CA ARG A 218 8.51 12.82 -10.67
C ARG A 218 7.41 12.42 -9.69
N ARG A 219 7.73 11.70 -8.62
CA ARG A 219 6.78 11.31 -7.57
C ARG A 219 7.30 11.74 -6.21
N PHE A 220 6.44 12.39 -5.43
CA PHE A 220 6.71 12.75 -4.05
C PHE A 220 5.56 12.28 -3.17
N ASP A 221 5.87 11.43 -2.19
CA ASP A 221 4.90 10.88 -1.26
C ASP A 221 5.20 11.41 0.14
N ALA A 222 4.35 12.31 0.61
CA ALA A 222 4.38 12.85 1.97
C ALA A 222 3.15 12.39 2.76
N SER A 223 2.57 11.24 2.42
CA SER A 223 1.38 10.73 3.09
C SER A 223 1.64 10.33 4.55
N ALA A 224 0.56 10.35 5.35
CA ALA A 224 0.57 9.94 6.74
C ALA A 224 1.59 10.70 7.62
N ASN A 225 1.77 12.00 7.35
CA ASN A 225 2.50 12.90 8.26
C ASN A 225 1.53 13.85 8.98
N ILE A 226 2.03 14.82 9.74
CA ILE A 226 1.20 15.83 10.41
C ILE A 226 1.62 17.21 9.91
N LEU A 227 1.59 17.40 8.58
CA LEU A 227 2.02 18.65 7.96
C LEU A 227 1.11 19.84 8.31
N ARG A 228 -0.19 19.57 8.53
CA ARG A 228 -1.23 20.61 8.61
C ARG A 228 -1.23 21.50 7.37
N ALA A 229 -2.04 22.56 7.38
CA ALA A 229 -2.16 23.49 6.26
C ALA A 229 -0.84 24.16 5.88
N GLU A 230 -0.10 24.69 6.86
CA GLU A 230 1.14 25.45 6.65
C GLU A 230 2.24 24.58 6.04
N GLY A 231 2.49 23.39 6.60
CA GLY A 231 3.50 22.47 6.08
C GLY A 231 3.12 21.91 4.71
N ALA A 232 1.83 21.65 4.46
CA ALA A 232 1.38 21.20 3.14
C ALA A 232 1.53 22.30 2.09
N ALA A 233 1.23 23.56 2.44
CA ALA A 233 1.44 24.71 1.57
C ALA A 233 2.93 24.90 1.22
N GLU A 234 3.83 24.69 2.19
CA GLU A 234 5.26 24.73 1.95
C GLU A 234 5.73 23.62 1.00
N VAL A 235 5.33 22.36 1.25
CA VAL A 235 5.60 21.24 0.36
C VAL A 235 5.08 21.54 -1.06
N TRP A 236 3.85 22.05 -1.18
CA TRP A 236 3.22 22.39 -2.45
C TRP A 236 3.99 23.46 -3.22
N SER A 237 4.39 24.52 -2.53
CA SER A 237 5.19 25.62 -3.08
C SER A 237 6.56 25.15 -3.56
N LEU A 238 7.26 24.35 -2.76
CA LEU A 238 8.58 23.81 -3.12
C LEU A 238 8.48 22.86 -4.32
N MET A 239 7.46 22.01 -4.36
CA MET A 239 7.20 21.11 -5.48
C MET A 239 6.86 21.84 -6.78
N SER A 240 6.37 23.08 -6.71
CA SER A 240 6.04 23.89 -7.89
C SER A 240 7.27 24.23 -8.76
N LYS A 241 8.47 24.16 -8.18
CA LYS A 241 9.75 24.38 -8.88
C LYS A 241 10.31 23.11 -9.54
N THR A 242 9.64 21.97 -9.37
CA THR A 242 10.13 20.66 -9.82
C THR A 242 9.38 20.14 -11.04
N GLY A 243 9.86 19.04 -11.64
CA GLY A 243 9.17 18.34 -12.72
C GLY A 243 8.14 17.31 -12.25
N ILE A 244 7.62 17.43 -11.02
CA ILE A 244 6.74 16.46 -10.38
C ILE A 244 5.48 16.21 -11.21
N ARG A 245 5.06 14.95 -11.24
CA ARG A 245 3.85 14.47 -11.91
C ARG A 245 2.86 13.86 -10.93
N GLU A 246 3.35 13.37 -9.80
CA GLU A 246 2.55 12.72 -8.78
C GLU A 246 2.93 13.24 -7.39
N ILE A 247 1.93 13.68 -6.64
CA ILE A 247 2.09 14.08 -5.25
C ILE A 247 1.06 13.32 -4.41
N ASP A 248 1.50 12.76 -3.29
CA ASP A 248 0.64 12.26 -2.23
C ASP A 248 0.77 13.10 -0.97
N LEU A 249 -0.33 13.77 -0.59
CA LEU A 249 -0.48 14.53 0.65
C LEU A 249 -1.54 13.91 1.56
N SER A 250 -1.90 12.64 1.36
CA SER A 250 -2.96 11.98 2.12
C SER A 250 -2.63 11.91 3.61
N ARG A 251 -3.63 11.97 4.48
CA ARG A 251 -3.51 11.78 5.93
C ARG A 251 -2.52 12.76 6.57
N ASN A 252 -2.65 14.05 6.26
CA ASN A 252 -1.78 15.12 6.76
C ASN A 252 -2.46 16.12 7.71
N ASN A 253 -3.75 15.89 8.01
CA ASN A 253 -4.57 16.79 8.82
C ASN A 253 -4.53 18.25 8.31
N ILE A 254 -4.62 18.42 6.99
CA ILE A 254 -4.57 19.74 6.33
C ILE A 254 -5.81 20.56 6.67
N GLY A 255 -6.96 19.90 6.79
CA GLY A 255 -8.24 20.52 7.05
C GLY A 255 -8.70 21.42 5.91
N TRP A 256 -9.42 22.46 6.29
CA TRP A 256 -9.89 23.56 5.44
C TRP A 256 -8.79 24.45 4.83
N GLY A 257 -7.55 24.37 5.32
CA GLY A 257 -6.40 25.20 4.90
C GLY A 257 -5.82 24.81 3.53
N THR A 258 -6.69 24.76 2.52
CA THR A 258 -6.41 24.34 1.15
C THR A 258 -6.27 25.53 0.20
N GLU A 259 -6.23 26.75 0.73
CA GLU A 259 -6.11 27.99 -0.03
C GLU A 259 -4.85 28.00 -0.92
N PHE A 260 -3.77 27.32 -0.50
CA PHE A 260 -2.52 27.22 -1.24
C PHE A 260 -2.66 26.59 -2.64
N PHE A 261 -3.72 25.84 -2.93
CA PHE A 261 -3.99 25.36 -4.28
C PHE A 261 -4.33 26.49 -5.26
N ARG A 262 -4.80 27.65 -4.77
CA ARG A 262 -5.10 28.83 -5.60
C ARG A 262 -3.85 29.58 -6.01
N ASP A 263 -2.79 29.49 -5.23
CA ASP A 263 -1.54 30.25 -5.41
C ASP A 263 -0.63 29.64 -6.50
N GLY A 264 -1.15 28.66 -7.26
CA GLY A 264 -0.43 27.92 -8.28
C GLY A 264 -0.19 26.49 -7.85
N GLY A 265 0.75 25.83 -8.52
CA GLY A 265 1.08 24.45 -8.23
C GLY A 265 2.05 23.87 -9.24
N PRO A 266 2.44 22.60 -9.07
CA PRO A 266 3.38 21.97 -9.97
C PRO A 266 2.81 21.85 -11.39
N PRO A 267 3.43 22.48 -12.40
CA PRO A 267 2.81 22.70 -13.71
C PRO A 267 2.62 21.42 -14.54
N ARG A 268 3.24 20.31 -14.11
CA ARG A 268 3.19 19.00 -14.77
C ARG A 268 2.46 17.95 -13.93
N LEU A 269 1.77 18.36 -12.86
CA LEU A 269 1.05 17.44 -11.98
C LEU A 269 -0.09 16.74 -12.74
N ARG A 270 -0.16 15.42 -12.60
CA ARG A 270 -1.17 14.54 -13.20
C ARG A 270 -1.91 13.73 -12.16
N VAL A 271 -1.26 13.40 -11.04
CA VAL A 271 -1.84 12.61 -9.96
C VAL A 271 -1.71 13.39 -8.65
N LEU A 272 -2.84 13.62 -7.99
CA LEU A 272 -2.88 14.17 -6.65
C LEU A 272 -3.63 13.20 -5.74
N ARG A 273 -2.94 12.68 -4.72
CA ARG A 273 -3.59 11.96 -3.63
C ARG A 273 -3.71 12.88 -2.43
N PHE A 274 -4.93 13.00 -1.91
CA PHE A 274 -5.29 13.94 -0.86
C PHE A 274 -6.27 13.31 0.14
N ALA A 275 -6.26 11.98 0.26
CA ALA A 275 -7.21 11.25 1.08
C ALA A 275 -7.02 11.56 2.58
N GLY A 276 -8.07 11.56 3.40
CA GLY A 276 -7.95 11.64 4.85
C GLY A 276 -7.42 12.98 5.39
N ASN A 277 -7.81 14.10 4.78
CA ASN A 277 -7.33 15.43 5.17
C ASN A 277 -8.40 16.33 5.80
N HIS A 278 -9.64 15.86 5.97
CA HIS A 278 -10.74 16.67 6.48
C HIS A 278 -10.95 17.97 5.68
N ALA A 279 -10.83 17.91 4.35
CA ALA A 279 -11.02 19.08 3.50
C ALA A 279 -12.46 19.63 3.55
N GLU A 280 -13.43 18.75 3.80
CA GLU A 280 -14.87 19.02 3.81
C GLU A 280 -15.36 19.68 2.51
N ALA A 281 -16.61 20.14 2.49
CA ALA A 281 -17.17 20.83 1.34
C ALA A 281 -16.43 22.14 1.00
N ARG A 282 -15.89 22.85 2.01
CA ARG A 282 -15.18 24.12 1.81
C ARG A 282 -13.87 23.91 1.05
N GLY A 283 -12.99 23.03 1.52
CA GLY A 283 -11.71 22.78 0.89
C GLY A 283 -11.87 22.21 -0.52
N THR A 284 -12.88 21.36 -0.71
CA THR A 284 -13.22 20.81 -2.03
C THR A 284 -13.65 21.88 -3.01
N ARG A 285 -14.42 22.89 -2.57
CA ARG A 285 -14.77 24.04 -3.40
C ARG A 285 -13.54 24.85 -3.82
N ILE A 286 -12.58 25.00 -2.91
CA ILE A 286 -11.30 25.66 -3.18
C ILE A 286 -10.51 24.89 -4.25
N MET A 287 -10.33 23.58 -4.04
CA MET A 287 -9.58 22.71 -4.96
C MET A 287 -10.26 22.59 -6.33
N ALA A 288 -11.58 22.42 -6.39
CA ALA A 288 -12.34 22.37 -7.64
C ALA A 288 -12.28 23.70 -8.42
N GLY A 289 -12.05 24.83 -7.73
CA GLY A 289 -11.82 26.14 -8.35
C GLY A 289 -10.36 26.41 -8.72
N ALA A 290 -9.42 25.56 -8.33
CA ALA A 290 -7.99 25.80 -8.52
C ALA A 290 -7.55 25.49 -9.97
N PRO A 291 -7.07 26.49 -10.75
CA PRO A 291 -6.70 26.26 -12.15
C PRO A 291 -5.54 25.27 -12.32
N CYS A 292 -4.62 25.22 -11.36
CA CYS A 292 -3.46 24.31 -11.39
C CYS A 292 -3.87 22.82 -11.37
N LEU A 293 -5.07 22.51 -10.88
CA LEU A 293 -5.59 21.13 -10.82
C LEU A 293 -6.37 20.72 -12.08
N GLY A 294 -6.67 21.64 -13.01
CA GLY A 294 -7.49 21.36 -14.19
C GLY A 294 -6.91 20.31 -15.15
N PHE A 295 -5.61 20.02 -15.05
CA PHE A 295 -4.91 19.03 -15.89
C PHE A 295 -4.68 17.68 -15.22
N LEU A 296 -5.23 17.48 -14.02
CA LEU A 296 -5.16 16.19 -13.31
C LEU A 296 -5.85 15.09 -14.12
N GLU A 297 -5.19 13.94 -14.15
CA GLU A 297 -5.71 12.70 -14.71
C GLU A 297 -6.27 11.80 -13.60
N SER A 298 -5.78 11.95 -12.38
CA SER A 298 -6.13 11.14 -11.23
C SER A 298 -6.20 12.00 -9.99
N ILE A 299 -7.29 11.90 -9.25
CA ILE A 299 -7.42 12.49 -7.92
C ILE A 299 -7.99 11.49 -6.92
N ASP A 300 -7.41 11.47 -5.73
CA ASP A 300 -7.94 10.73 -4.60
C ASP A 300 -8.33 11.68 -3.47
N TRP A 301 -9.62 11.75 -3.20
CA TRP A 301 -10.25 12.55 -2.16
C TRP A 301 -10.95 11.67 -1.11
N MET A 302 -10.60 10.39 -1.01
CA MET A 302 -11.20 9.49 -0.03
C MET A 302 -11.12 10.06 1.41
N GLY A 303 -12.17 9.92 2.22
CA GLY A 303 -12.10 10.24 3.65
C GLY A 303 -11.90 11.73 3.96
N ASN A 304 -12.49 12.63 3.18
CA ASN A 304 -12.44 14.09 3.39
C ASN A 304 -13.77 14.69 3.89
N SER A 305 -14.76 13.88 4.22
CA SER A 305 -16.06 14.33 4.74
C SER A 305 -16.76 15.35 3.83
N LEU A 306 -16.81 15.07 2.53
CA LEU A 306 -17.28 16.02 1.53
C LEU A 306 -18.77 16.32 1.62
N ALA A 307 -19.56 15.31 2.00
CA ALA A 307 -21.02 15.32 1.94
C ALA A 307 -21.56 15.71 0.55
N GLU A 308 -22.87 15.93 0.46
CA GLU A 308 -23.55 16.35 -0.79
C GLU A 308 -23.00 17.68 -1.35
N HIS A 309 -22.63 18.62 -0.48
CA HIS A 309 -22.16 19.95 -0.87
C HIS A 309 -20.77 19.89 -1.52
N GLY A 310 -19.89 19.01 -1.04
CA GLY A 310 -18.62 18.73 -1.69
C GLY A 310 -18.83 18.00 -3.02
N ALA A 311 -19.76 17.04 -3.08
CA ALA A 311 -20.12 16.37 -4.33
C ALA A 311 -20.54 17.36 -5.43
N HIS A 312 -21.37 18.33 -5.06
CA HIS A 312 -21.80 19.41 -5.95
C HIS A 312 -20.60 20.24 -6.47
N ALA A 313 -19.66 20.59 -5.60
CA ALA A 313 -18.44 21.31 -6.00
C ALA A 313 -17.58 20.49 -6.99
N ILE A 314 -17.44 19.19 -6.75
CA ILE A 314 -16.66 18.28 -7.61
C ILE A 314 -17.34 18.09 -8.97
N ALA A 315 -18.66 18.03 -9.00
CA ALA A 315 -19.42 17.95 -10.24
C ALA A 315 -19.23 19.18 -11.13
N GLY A 316 -19.08 20.36 -10.52
CA GLY A 316 -18.77 21.62 -11.20
C GLY A 316 -17.30 21.78 -11.64
N TRP A 317 -16.40 20.90 -11.20
CA TRP A 317 -14.98 21.00 -11.50
C TRP A 317 -14.68 20.81 -12.99
N HIS A 318 -13.99 21.77 -13.60
CA HIS A 318 -13.53 21.67 -14.98
C HIS A 318 -12.25 20.83 -15.09
N ALA A 319 -12.39 19.50 -15.10
CA ALA A 319 -11.28 18.55 -15.19
C ALA A 319 -11.32 17.74 -16.50
N PRO A 320 -10.97 18.33 -17.66
CA PRO A 320 -11.11 17.64 -18.95
C PRO A 320 -10.22 16.40 -19.09
N SER A 321 -9.11 16.35 -18.34
CA SER A 321 -8.13 15.27 -18.37
C SER A 321 -8.44 14.16 -17.36
N LEU A 322 -9.42 14.33 -16.48
CA LEU A 322 -9.71 13.37 -15.41
C LEU A 322 -10.10 12.00 -15.98
N ARG A 323 -9.49 10.94 -15.45
CA ARG A 323 -9.71 9.54 -15.81
C ARG A 323 -9.92 8.65 -14.58
N ARG A 324 -9.35 9.01 -13.44
CA ARG A 324 -9.47 8.25 -12.19
C ARG A 324 -9.93 9.18 -11.08
N LEU A 325 -11.00 8.79 -10.40
CA LEU A 325 -11.58 9.55 -9.32
C LEU A 325 -11.90 8.62 -8.15
N SER A 326 -11.34 8.93 -6.98
CA SER A 326 -11.69 8.27 -5.72
C SER A 326 -12.36 9.26 -4.78
N LEU A 327 -13.58 8.94 -4.38
CA LEU A 327 -14.40 9.69 -3.43
C LEU A 327 -14.89 8.79 -2.29
N GLY A 328 -14.18 7.71 -1.97
CA GLY A 328 -14.61 6.79 -0.92
C GLY A 328 -14.77 7.47 0.46
N SER A 329 -15.62 6.95 1.32
CA SER A 329 -15.77 7.40 2.73
C SER A 329 -16.01 8.91 2.87
N ASN A 330 -16.91 9.48 2.07
CA ASN A 330 -17.19 10.92 2.03
C ASN A 330 -18.63 11.31 2.37
N HIS A 331 -19.46 10.34 2.75
CA HIS A 331 -20.86 10.55 3.14
C HIS A 331 -21.68 11.30 2.09
N LEU A 332 -21.48 10.98 0.81
CA LEU A 332 -22.12 11.71 -0.30
C LEU A 332 -23.66 11.58 -0.31
N GLY A 333 -24.18 10.40 0.08
CA GLY A 333 -25.61 10.11 0.02
C GLY A 333 -26.19 10.04 -1.41
N PRO A 334 -27.51 9.84 -1.55
CA PRO A 334 -28.20 9.80 -2.84
C PRO A 334 -28.04 11.10 -3.65
N ASP A 335 -28.12 12.26 -3.00
CA ASP A 335 -28.00 13.56 -3.67
C ASP A 335 -26.57 13.87 -4.11
N GLY A 336 -25.57 13.42 -3.34
CA GLY A 336 -24.19 13.44 -3.80
C GLY A 336 -23.98 12.57 -5.04
N ALA A 337 -24.61 11.38 -5.11
CA ALA A 337 -24.59 10.53 -6.29
C ALA A 337 -25.17 11.24 -7.53
N GLU A 338 -26.31 11.93 -7.35
CA GLU A 338 -26.96 12.71 -8.40
C GLU A 338 -26.06 13.84 -8.92
N ASN A 339 -25.40 14.56 -8.01
CA ASN A 339 -24.45 15.61 -8.38
C ASN A 339 -23.29 15.03 -9.23
N ILE A 340 -22.68 13.94 -8.77
CA ILE A 340 -21.60 13.26 -9.50
C ILE A 340 -22.07 12.76 -10.88
N ALA A 341 -23.30 12.23 -10.97
CA ALA A 341 -23.88 11.77 -12.23
C ALA A 341 -24.01 12.87 -13.29
N ARG A 342 -24.13 14.14 -12.88
CA ARG A 342 -24.21 15.31 -13.76
C ARG A 342 -22.85 15.89 -14.16
N ALA A 343 -21.75 15.37 -13.64
CA ALA A 343 -20.44 15.93 -13.86
C ALA A 343 -19.96 15.77 -15.31
N ARG A 344 -19.36 16.83 -15.89
CA ARG A 344 -18.90 16.83 -17.30
C ARG A 344 -17.79 15.83 -17.60
N TRP A 345 -17.01 15.46 -16.59
CA TRP A 345 -15.92 14.50 -16.71
C TRP A 345 -16.38 13.04 -16.61
N MET A 346 -17.64 12.78 -16.21
CA MET A 346 -18.15 11.44 -15.92
C MET A 346 -17.99 10.46 -17.10
N GLY A 347 -18.34 10.88 -18.32
CA GLY A 347 -18.20 10.06 -19.53
C GLY A 347 -16.76 9.77 -19.96
N ARG A 348 -15.75 10.33 -19.28
CA ARG A 348 -14.31 10.12 -19.56
C ARG A 348 -13.64 9.22 -18.54
N LEU A 349 -14.29 8.94 -17.42
CA LEU A 349 -13.71 8.13 -16.35
C LEU A 349 -13.43 6.70 -16.82
N VAL A 350 -12.29 6.21 -16.36
CA VAL A 350 -11.82 4.84 -16.50
C VAL A 350 -11.93 4.13 -15.15
N GLU A 351 -11.75 4.86 -14.05
CA GLU A 351 -11.88 4.33 -12.70
C GLU A 351 -12.68 5.30 -11.83
N LEU A 352 -13.67 4.77 -11.13
CA LEU A 352 -14.50 5.50 -10.19
C LEU A 352 -14.63 4.69 -8.91
N ASP A 353 -14.23 5.27 -7.79
CA ASP A 353 -14.43 4.69 -6.46
C ASP A 353 -15.36 5.57 -5.63
N LEU A 354 -16.49 4.99 -5.25
CA LEU A 354 -17.53 5.59 -4.41
C LEU A 354 -17.80 4.73 -3.16
N ALA A 355 -16.86 3.88 -2.73
CA ALA A 355 -17.04 3.06 -1.54
C ALA A 355 -17.44 3.90 -0.29
N GLU A 356 -18.22 3.34 0.63
CA GLU A 356 -18.53 3.96 1.92
C GLU A 356 -19.20 5.35 1.82
N ASN A 357 -20.16 5.53 0.90
CA ASN A 357 -20.85 6.80 0.68
C ASN A 357 -22.35 6.78 0.94
N SER A 358 -22.90 5.64 1.39
CA SER A 358 -24.33 5.49 1.68
C SER A 358 -25.22 5.93 0.51
N LEU A 359 -24.84 5.58 -0.72
CA LEU A 359 -25.57 6.00 -1.94
C LEU A 359 -27.01 5.48 -1.96
N ARG A 360 -27.25 4.28 -1.38
CA ARG A 360 -28.54 3.57 -1.41
C ARG A 360 -29.02 3.27 -2.85
N ASP A 361 -30.14 2.58 -2.98
CA ASP A 361 -30.76 2.30 -4.28
C ASP A 361 -31.16 3.58 -5.03
N GLU A 362 -31.63 4.61 -4.31
CA GLU A 362 -31.97 5.91 -4.88
C GLU A 362 -30.78 6.56 -5.59
N GLY A 363 -29.63 6.64 -4.92
CA GLY A 363 -28.42 7.23 -5.50
C GLY A 363 -27.91 6.44 -6.69
N MET A 364 -27.98 5.10 -6.62
CA MET A 364 -27.60 4.25 -7.77
C MET A 364 -28.53 4.39 -8.96
N GLY A 365 -29.84 4.58 -8.74
CA GLY A 365 -30.81 4.84 -9.82
C GLY A 365 -30.47 6.12 -10.59
N LYS A 366 -29.94 7.14 -9.90
CA LYS A 366 -29.49 8.40 -10.51
C LYS A 366 -28.10 8.30 -11.15
N LEU A 367 -27.20 7.52 -10.56
CA LEU A 367 -25.81 7.37 -11.02
C LEU A 367 -25.67 6.44 -12.23
N ALA A 368 -26.37 5.30 -12.24
CA ALA A 368 -26.19 4.25 -13.22
C ALA A 368 -26.32 4.71 -14.69
N PRO A 369 -27.29 5.58 -15.06
CA PRO A 369 -27.40 6.10 -16.42
C PRO A 369 -26.17 6.88 -16.89
N SER A 370 -25.40 7.47 -15.97
CA SER A 370 -24.21 8.27 -16.29
C SER A 370 -22.92 7.46 -16.35
N LEU A 371 -22.94 6.18 -15.95
CA LEU A 371 -21.77 5.29 -16.01
C LEU A 371 -21.49 4.87 -17.47
N GLY A 372 -20.54 5.55 -18.13
CA GLY A 372 -20.24 5.35 -19.55
C GLY A 372 -19.34 4.14 -19.88
N HIS A 373 -19.27 3.80 -21.18
CA HIS A 373 -18.52 2.66 -21.77
C HIS A 373 -16.99 2.73 -21.67
N ARG A 374 -16.43 3.76 -21.00
CA ARG A 374 -14.98 3.88 -20.76
C ARG A 374 -14.57 3.33 -19.41
N LEU A 375 -15.53 3.18 -18.50
CA LEU A 375 -15.28 2.77 -17.12
C LEU A 375 -14.86 1.30 -17.08
N LYS A 376 -13.70 1.05 -16.49
CA LYS A 376 -13.08 -0.27 -16.33
C LYS A 376 -13.09 -0.74 -14.87
N MET A 377 -13.07 0.19 -13.92
CA MET A 377 -13.13 -0.10 -12.49
C MET A 377 -14.23 0.73 -11.83
N LEU A 378 -15.09 0.05 -11.08
CA LEU A 378 -16.13 0.65 -10.26
C LEU A 378 -16.06 0.10 -8.84
N GLY A 379 -15.83 0.99 -7.88
CA GLY A 379 -15.87 0.70 -6.45
C GLY A 379 -17.16 1.22 -5.82
N LEU A 380 -17.93 0.31 -5.21
CA LEU A 380 -19.22 0.55 -4.58
C LEU A 380 -19.34 -0.18 -3.22
N GLU A 381 -18.22 -0.59 -2.63
CA GLU A 381 -18.21 -1.27 -1.33
C GLU A 381 -18.95 -0.44 -0.26
N SER A 382 -19.74 -1.06 0.62
CA SER A 382 -20.37 -0.35 1.76
C SER A 382 -21.25 0.86 1.39
N ASN A 383 -22.22 0.69 0.49
CA ASN A 383 -23.12 1.76 0.03
C ASN A 383 -24.61 1.54 0.33
N LEU A 384 -24.95 0.50 1.09
CA LEU A 384 -26.35 0.13 1.39
C LEU A 384 -27.15 -0.18 0.12
N LEU A 385 -26.51 -0.84 -0.85
CA LEU A 385 -27.11 -1.18 -2.13
C LEU A 385 -27.93 -2.47 -2.02
N GLY A 386 -29.18 -2.45 -2.48
CA GLY A 386 -30.10 -3.57 -2.49
C GLY A 386 -30.31 -4.17 -3.88
N GLY A 387 -31.38 -4.95 -4.03
CA GLY A 387 -31.72 -5.61 -5.29
C GLY A 387 -31.96 -4.65 -6.45
N ASP A 388 -32.50 -3.46 -6.19
CA ASP A 388 -32.79 -2.48 -7.25
C ASP A 388 -31.50 -1.88 -7.83
N SER A 389 -30.50 -1.60 -6.98
CA SER A 389 -29.16 -1.23 -7.44
C SER A 389 -28.54 -2.27 -8.38
N ALA A 390 -28.73 -3.56 -8.10
CA ALA A 390 -28.23 -4.61 -8.97
C ALA A 390 -28.89 -4.58 -10.36
N GLY A 391 -30.20 -4.29 -10.41
CA GLY A 391 -30.91 -4.06 -11.67
C GLY A 391 -30.39 -2.84 -12.44
N PHE A 392 -30.17 -1.73 -11.75
CA PHE A 392 -29.58 -0.53 -12.36
C PHE A 392 -28.18 -0.78 -12.91
N LEU A 393 -27.35 -1.53 -12.18
CA LEU A 393 -26.00 -1.90 -12.63
C LEU A 393 -26.02 -2.84 -13.84
N ALA A 394 -26.95 -3.81 -13.88
CA ALA A 394 -27.09 -4.69 -15.06
C ALA A 394 -27.49 -3.91 -16.32
N ALA A 395 -28.33 -2.88 -16.16
CA ALA A 395 -28.79 -2.02 -17.25
C ALA A 395 -27.78 -0.93 -17.68
N CYS A 396 -26.73 -0.66 -16.89
CA CYS A 396 -25.83 0.45 -17.18
C CYS A 396 -24.88 0.17 -18.36
N ALA A 397 -24.54 1.21 -19.11
CA ALA A 397 -23.65 1.14 -20.26
C ALA A 397 -22.23 0.63 -19.91
N SER A 398 -21.74 0.93 -18.71
CA SER A 398 -20.42 0.49 -18.26
C SER A 398 -20.26 -1.03 -18.11
N ARG A 399 -21.36 -1.81 -18.06
CA ARG A 399 -21.34 -3.28 -18.05
C ARG A 399 -20.46 -3.87 -19.16
N GLU A 400 -20.47 -3.25 -20.34
CA GLU A 400 -19.72 -3.73 -21.50
C GLU A 400 -18.20 -3.51 -21.39
N SER A 401 -17.78 -2.56 -20.55
CA SER A 401 -16.39 -2.13 -20.41
C SER A 401 -15.74 -2.51 -19.09
N LEU A 402 -16.54 -2.73 -18.04
CA LEU A 402 -16.07 -3.04 -16.70
C LEU A 402 -15.25 -4.33 -16.66
N VAL A 403 -14.09 -4.23 -15.99
CA VAL A 403 -13.16 -5.33 -15.73
C VAL A 403 -13.15 -5.66 -14.25
N TRP A 404 -13.34 -4.65 -13.40
CA TRP A 404 -13.33 -4.75 -11.95
C TRP A 404 -14.57 -4.08 -11.37
N LEU A 405 -15.39 -4.85 -10.67
CA LEU A 405 -16.52 -4.37 -9.88
C LEU A 405 -16.32 -4.79 -8.43
N GLU A 406 -16.27 -3.83 -7.51
CA GLU A 406 -16.27 -4.10 -6.08
C GLU A 406 -17.60 -3.59 -5.51
N ILE A 407 -18.44 -4.51 -5.03
CA ILE A 407 -19.77 -4.20 -4.48
C ILE A 407 -19.99 -4.99 -3.17
N GLY A 408 -18.91 -5.37 -2.50
CA GLY A 408 -18.97 -5.99 -1.18
C GLY A 408 -19.59 -5.09 -0.11
N ARG A 409 -19.95 -5.67 1.04
CA ARG A 409 -20.51 -4.95 2.20
C ARG A 409 -21.78 -4.18 1.86
N ASN A 410 -22.63 -4.74 1.01
CA ASN A 410 -23.93 -4.18 0.65
C ASN A 410 -25.06 -5.13 1.07
N GLY A 411 -26.31 -4.79 0.76
CA GLY A 411 -27.49 -5.60 1.05
C GLY A 411 -27.95 -6.43 -0.15
N LEU A 412 -27.02 -6.92 -0.98
CA LEU A 412 -27.40 -7.72 -2.15
C LEU A 412 -27.87 -9.12 -1.70
N SER A 413 -29.14 -9.41 -1.96
CA SER A 413 -29.73 -10.74 -1.76
C SER A 413 -29.54 -11.63 -3.00
N SER A 414 -30.07 -12.86 -2.94
CA SER A 414 -30.17 -13.74 -4.12
C SER A 414 -30.94 -13.11 -5.29
N ASP A 415 -31.98 -12.32 -5.01
CA ASP A 415 -32.68 -11.52 -6.04
C ASP A 415 -31.75 -10.51 -6.70
N GLY A 416 -30.92 -9.83 -5.89
CA GLY A 416 -29.90 -8.90 -6.40
C GLY A 416 -28.91 -9.57 -7.34
N ILE A 417 -28.43 -10.78 -7.00
CA ILE A 417 -27.55 -11.54 -7.89
C ILE A 417 -28.26 -11.96 -9.18
N SER A 418 -29.53 -12.37 -9.08
CA SER A 418 -30.36 -12.70 -10.26
C SER A 418 -30.49 -11.48 -11.19
N LYS A 419 -30.82 -10.31 -10.62
CA LYS A 419 -30.90 -9.03 -11.36
C LYS A 419 -29.57 -8.64 -11.99
N LEU A 420 -28.46 -8.77 -11.27
CA LEU A 420 -27.12 -8.48 -11.80
C LEU A 420 -26.75 -9.40 -12.99
N SER A 421 -27.29 -10.62 -12.98
CA SER A 421 -27.06 -11.67 -13.98
C SER A 421 -28.07 -11.67 -15.13
N THR A 422 -28.99 -10.70 -15.18
CA THR A 422 -29.95 -10.58 -16.30
C THR A 422 -29.24 -10.35 -17.64
N GLU A 423 -28.13 -9.60 -17.58
CA GLU A 423 -27.32 -9.23 -18.72
C GLU A 423 -25.91 -9.84 -18.64
N THR A 424 -25.24 -9.96 -19.78
CA THR A 424 -23.88 -10.52 -19.85
C THR A 424 -22.82 -9.49 -19.51
N TRP A 425 -21.81 -9.84 -18.74
CA TRP A 425 -20.66 -9.00 -18.39
C TRP A 425 -19.42 -9.45 -19.17
N PRO A 426 -19.25 -9.03 -20.43
CA PRO A 426 -18.31 -9.66 -21.37
C PRO A 426 -16.84 -9.47 -21.01
N ARG A 427 -16.51 -8.44 -20.21
CA ARG A 427 -15.15 -8.06 -19.86
C ARG A 427 -14.81 -8.20 -18.38
N LEU A 428 -15.80 -8.49 -17.53
CA LEU A 428 -15.62 -8.53 -16.09
C LEU A 428 -14.72 -9.70 -15.69
N ARG A 429 -13.67 -9.39 -14.94
CA ARG A 429 -12.65 -10.35 -14.45
C ARG A 429 -12.63 -10.45 -12.94
N TYR A 430 -13.11 -9.42 -12.25
CA TYR A 430 -13.22 -9.39 -10.80
C TYR A 430 -14.58 -8.82 -10.40
N ALA A 431 -15.25 -9.53 -9.49
CA ALA A 431 -16.48 -9.14 -8.83
C ALA A 431 -16.33 -9.38 -7.32
N GLY A 432 -16.10 -8.31 -6.57
CA GLY A 432 -16.09 -8.34 -5.11
C GLY A 432 -17.52 -8.34 -4.59
N LEU A 433 -17.98 -9.47 -4.05
CA LEU A 433 -19.34 -9.66 -3.52
C LEU A 433 -19.35 -9.98 -2.02
N MET A 434 -18.19 -9.92 -1.36
CA MET A 434 -18.03 -10.29 0.04
C MET A 434 -18.95 -9.48 0.95
N LEU A 435 -19.45 -10.10 2.01
CA LEU A 435 -20.28 -9.43 3.02
C LEU A 435 -21.56 -8.81 2.43
N ASN A 436 -22.24 -9.56 1.56
CA ASN A 436 -23.62 -9.31 1.13
C ASN A 436 -24.54 -10.40 1.69
N ASP A 437 -25.86 -10.19 1.60
CA ASP A 437 -26.90 -11.12 2.08
C ASP A 437 -27.15 -12.28 1.08
N ILE A 438 -26.06 -12.89 0.59
CA ILE A 438 -26.09 -13.95 -0.41
C ILE A 438 -26.06 -15.32 0.29
N PRO A 439 -27.08 -16.17 0.12
CA PRO A 439 -27.08 -17.51 0.71
C PRO A 439 -25.90 -18.36 0.21
N PRO A 440 -25.34 -19.25 1.06
CA PRO A 440 -24.36 -20.24 0.61
C PRO A 440 -24.92 -21.07 -0.56
N GLY A 441 -24.19 -21.11 -1.68
CA GLY A 441 -24.59 -21.86 -2.88
C GLY A 441 -25.32 -21.06 -3.95
N ALA A 442 -25.61 -19.77 -3.73
CA ALA A 442 -26.03 -18.90 -4.83
C ALA A 442 -24.89 -18.79 -5.86
N SER A 443 -25.16 -19.20 -7.10
CA SER A 443 -24.17 -19.19 -8.19
C SER A 443 -24.52 -18.15 -9.23
N CYS A 444 -23.54 -17.36 -9.67
CA CYS A 444 -23.67 -16.55 -10.87
C CYS A 444 -23.60 -17.46 -12.13
N PRO A 445 -24.52 -17.33 -13.09
CA PRO A 445 -24.48 -18.12 -14.32
C PRO A 445 -23.18 -17.83 -15.11
N ALA A 446 -22.41 -18.87 -15.43
CA ALA A 446 -21.10 -18.72 -16.07
C ALA A 446 -21.17 -18.09 -17.47
N ASP A 447 -22.29 -18.29 -18.18
CA ASP A 447 -22.60 -17.67 -19.47
C ASP A 447 -22.73 -16.13 -19.36
N ARG A 448 -23.19 -15.64 -18.20
CA ARG A 448 -23.33 -14.20 -17.93
C ARG A 448 -22.02 -13.57 -17.51
N PHE A 449 -21.06 -14.35 -17.01
CA PHE A 449 -19.74 -13.86 -16.58
C PHE A 449 -18.60 -14.67 -17.21
N PRO A 450 -18.44 -14.63 -18.54
CA PRO A 450 -17.57 -15.56 -19.27
C PRO A 450 -16.07 -15.41 -18.95
N ARG A 451 -15.65 -14.29 -18.35
CA ARG A 451 -14.25 -14.01 -17.99
C ARG A 451 -13.98 -13.97 -16.49
N LEU A 452 -14.99 -14.29 -15.69
CA LEU A 452 -14.93 -14.38 -14.24
C LEU A 452 -14.61 -15.84 -13.87
N ALA A 453 -13.32 -16.18 -13.78
CA ALA A 453 -12.87 -17.53 -13.38
C ALA A 453 -13.45 -17.92 -11.99
N PRO A 454 -13.60 -19.22 -11.64
CA PRO A 454 -14.61 -19.69 -10.70
C PRO A 454 -14.42 -19.02 -9.34
N LEU A 455 -15.44 -18.25 -8.93
CA LEU A 455 -15.51 -17.37 -7.76
C LEU A 455 -14.57 -17.76 -6.61
N ARG A 456 -13.36 -17.21 -6.59
CA ARG A 456 -12.69 -16.93 -5.31
C ARG A 456 -13.25 -15.61 -4.82
N LEU A 457 -14.13 -15.71 -3.83
CA LEU A 457 -14.62 -14.65 -2.96
C LEU A 457 -13.49 -14.02 -2.12
N ALA A 458 -12.34 -13.72 -2.73
CA ALA A 458 -11.14 -13.24 -2.06
C ALA A 458 -10.58 -12.05 -2.82
N ARG A 459 -10.54 -10.91 -2.12
CA ARG A 459 -9.94 -9.63 -2.53
C ARG A 459 -8.50 -9.84 -3.04
N PRO A 460 -8.16 -9.58 -4.31
CA PRO A 460 -6.81 -9.18 -4.68
C PRO A 460 -6.68 -7.67 -4.44
N GLY A 461 -5.49 -7.22 -4.02
CA GLY A 461 -5.19 -5.80 -3.95
C GLY A 461 -5.40 -5.10 -5.29
N ARG A 462 -5.87 -3.85 -5.25
CA ARG A 462 -6.08 -3.02 -6.45
C ARG A 462 -4.78 -2.93 -7.25
N PRO A 463 -4.81 -2.98 -8.60
CA PRO A 463 -3.64 -2.68 -9.41
C PRO A 463 -3.19 -1.24 -9.17
N GLY A 464 -2.01 -1.04 -8.56
CA GLY A 464 -1.42 0.29 -8.36
C GLY A 464 -1.55 0.88 -6.95
N ASP A 465 -1.87 0.07 -5.95
CA ASP A 465 -1.93 0.49 -4.54
C ASP A 465 -0.62 0.13 -3.79
N PRO A 466 0.31 1.08 -3.54
CA PRO A 466 1.48 0.84 -2.72
C PRO A 466 1.09 0.99 -1.23
N GLY A 467 0.50 -0.07 -0.68
CA GLY A 467 0.44 -0.27 0.77
C GLY A 467 -0.85 0.19 1.43
N LEU A 468 -1.78 -0.75 1.56
CA LEU A 468 -2.67 -0.83 2.71
C LEU A 468 -2.57 -2.25 3.28
N GLY A 469 -1.90 -2.33 4.42
CA GLY A 469 -1.90 -3.52 5.25
C GLY A 469 -3.32 -3.92 5.60
N SER A 470 -3.52 -5.23 5.71
CA SER A 470 -4.74 -5.89 6.18
C SER A 470 -5.40 -5.12 7.32
N PRO A 471 -6.72 -4.81 7.25
CA PRO A 471 -7.45 -4.54 8.47
C PRO A 471 -7.47 -5.84 9.27
N ARG A 472 -6.77 -5.84 10.41
CA ARG A 472 -7.08 -6.79 11.48
C ARG A 472 -8.53 -6.55 11.84
N LEU A 473 -9.39 -7.48 11.43
CA LEU A 473 -10.62 -7.75 12.18
C LEU A 473 -10.14 -8.48 13.44
N ASP A 474 -10.21 -7.82 14.57
CA ASP A 474 -10.26 -8.44 15.88
C ASP A 474 -11.43 -7.80 16.64
N PRO A 475 -12.07 -8.54 17.54
CA PRO A 475 -13.53 -8.69 17.62
C PRO A 475 -14.33 -7.44 18.00
#